data_AF-A0A2M8DSR0-F1
#
_entry.id   AF-A0A2M8DSR0-F1
#
_cell.length_a   1.000
_cell.length_b   1.000
_cell.length_c   1.000
_cell.angle_alpha   90.00
_cell.angle_beta   90.00
_cell.angle_gamma   90.00
#
_symmetry.space_group_name_H-M   'P 1'
#
loop_
_entity.id
_entity.type
_entity.pdbx_description
1 polymer ?
#
loop_
_entity_poly.entity_id
_entity_poly.type
_entity_poly.pdbx_seq_one_letter_code
_entity_poly.pdbx_strand_id
1 'polypeptide(L)' 'MLWVRGEISNFVNAASGHWYFSLKDEQAQVRCVMFRHKSQYLDFKPANGMQIEVQ' A
#
# COMPACT_ATOMS: atom_id res chain seq x y z
N MET A 1 11.60 11.91 -9.28
CA MET A 1 10.72 10.73 -9.35
C MET A 1 11.34 9.69 -8.43
N LEU A 2 10.63 9.28 -7.38
CA LEU A 2 11.13 8.36 -6.36
C LEU A 2 10.26 7.12 -6.39
N TRP A 3 10.87 5.95 -6.55
CA TRP A 3 10.16 4.68 -6.49
C TRP A 3 10.50 3.98 -5.18
N VAL A 4 9.49 3.44 -4.52
CA VAL A 4 9.65 2.67 -3.28
C VAL A 4 9.16 1.27 -3.53
N ARG A 5 10.07 0.29 -3.40
CA ARG A 5 9.74 -1.13 -3.47
C ARG A 5 9.67 -1.70 -2.07
N GLY A 6 8.65 -2.52 -1.81
CA GLY A 6 8.55 -3.24 -0.55
C GLY A 6 7.43 -4.28 -0.57
N GLU A 7 7.40 -5.09 0.48
CA GLU A 7 6.29 -6.00 0.73
C GLU A 7 5.18 -5.28 1.51
N ILE A 8 3.94 -5.46 1.10
CA ILE A 8 2.77 -4.96 1.83
C ILE A 8 2.58 -5.76 3.12
N SER A 9 2.41 -5.03 4.20
CA SER A 9 2.02 -5.54 5.52
C SER A 9 0.91 -4.69 6.12
N ASN A 10 0.14 -5.27 7.03
CA ASN A 10 -0.92 -4.59 7.78
C ASN A 10 -1.92 -3.85 6.87
N PHE A 11 -2.30 -4.45 5.73
CA PHE A 11 -3.31 -3.87 4.84
C PHE A 11 -4.67 -3.80 5.52
N VAL A 12 -5.24 -2.60 5.57
CA VAL A 12 -6.56 -2.29 6.11
C VAL A 12 -7.33 -1.44 5.12
N ASN A 13 -8.53 -1.88 4.76
CA ASN A 13 -9.50 -1.06 4.04
C ASN A 13 -10.43 -0.40 5.07
N ALA A 14 -10.27 0.91 5.27
CA ALA A 14 -11.07 1.66 6.21
C ALA A 14 -12.48 1.93 5.65
N ALA A 15 -13.46 2.13 6.54
CA ALA A 15 -14.85 2.40 6.16
C ALA A 15 -15.01 3.67 5.28
N SER A 16 -14.08 4.63 5.36
CA SER A 16 -14.03 5.81 4.48
C SER A 16 -13.71 5.46 3.02
N GLY A 17 -13.20 4.25 2.75
CA GLY A 17 -12.68 3.81 1.47
C GLY A 17 -11.18 4.11 1.28
N HIS A 18 -10.49 4.63 2.30
CA HIS A 18 -9.03 4.76 2.29
C HIS A 18 -8.37 3.43 2.62
N TRP A 19 -7.27 3.11 1.94
CA TRP A 19 -6.45 1.97 2.28
C TRP A 19 -5.25 2.42 3.08
N TYR A 20 -5.03 1.75 4.20
CA TYR A 20 -3.84 1.93 5.02
C TYR A 20 -3.02 0.66 4.93
N PHE A 21 -1.73 0.81 4.69
CA PHE A 21 -0.82 -0.33 4.64
C PHE A 21 0.60 0.12 4.99
N SER A 22 1.48 -0.83 5.22
CA SER A 22 2.89 -0.56 5.45
C SER A 22 3.73 -1.30 4.43
N LEU A 23 4.64 -0.58 3.77
CA LEU A 23 5.69 -1.17 2.95
C LEU A 23 6.86 -1.49 3.85
N LYS A 24 7.22 -2.76 3.94
CA LYS A 24 8.40 -3.22 4.66
C LYS A 24 9.43 -3.77 3.69
N ASP A 25 10.69 -3.52 4.01
CA ASP A 25 11.85 -4.25 3.48
C ASP A 25 12.64 -4.83 4.66
N GLU A 26 13.83 -5.37 4.40
CA GLU A 26 14.66 -6.00 5.44
C GLU A 26 15.19 -5.01 6.48
N GLN A 27 15.21 -3.71 6.19
CA GLN A 27 15.88 -2.68 7.02
C GLN A 27 14.93 -1.59 7.50
N ALA A 28 13.76 -1.43 6.89
CA ALA A 28 12.84 -0.33 7.12
C ALA A 28 11.37 -0.71 6.93
N GLN A 29 10.50 0.09 7.55
CA GLN A 29 9.07 0.04 7.34
C GLN A 29 8.52 1.46 7.15
N VAL A 30 7.76 1.67 6.08
CA VAL A 30 7.10 2.92 5.74
C VAL A 30 5.59 2.73 5.80
N ARG A 31 4.90 3.62 6.53
CA ARG A 31 3.44 3.65 6.53
C ARG A 31 2.93 4.43 5.33
N CYS A 32 2.02 3.82 4.59
CA CYS A 32 1.44 4.37 3.37
C CYS A 32 -0.08 4.47 3.50
N VAL A 33 -0.64 5.50 2.86
CA VAL A 33 -2.08 5.67 2.71
C VAL A 33 -2.39 5.80 1.23
N MET A 34 -3.39 5.06 0.77
CA MET A 34 -3.98 5.23 -0.54
C MET A 34 -5.38 5.79 -0.38
N PHE A 35 -5.55 7.02 -0.86
CA PHE A 35 -6.82 7.72 -0.82
C PHE A 35 -7.85 7.06 -1.75
N ARG A 36 -9.12 7.18 -1.38
CA ARG A 36 -10.26 6.52 -2.03
C ARG A 36 -10.32 6.85 -3.52
N HIS A 37 -10.02 8.10 -3.85
CA HIS A 37 -10.04 8.57 -5.23
C HIS A 37 -9.01 7.87 -6.12
N LYS A 38 -7.90 7.36 -5.56
CA LYS A 38 -6.92 6.55 -6.30
C LYS A 38 -7.25 5.07 -6.22
N SER A 39 -7.70 4.58 -5.06
CA SER A 39 -8.03 3.16 -4.87
C SER A 39 -9.15 2.67 -5.78
N GLN A 40 -10.09 3.55 -6.17
CA GLN A 40 -11.17 3.20 -7.11
C GLN A 40 -10.69 2.90 -8.54
N TYR A 41 -9.48 3.32 -8.91
CA TYR A 41 -8.89 3.05 -10.22
C TYR A 41 -7.97 1.82 -10.22
N LEU A 42 -7.84 1.16 -9.08
CA LEU A 42 -7.07 -0.07 -8.96
C LEU A 42 -8.00 -1.27 -9.14
N ASP A 43 -7.80 -2.01 -10.23
CA ASP A 43 -8.53 -3.24 -10.53
C ASP A 43 -8.14 -4.42 -9.63
N PHE A 44 -7.16 -4.21 -8.73
CA PHE A 44 -6.74 -5.21 -7.77
C PHE A 44 -6.77 -4.65 -6.35
N LYS A 45 -7.05 -5.55 -5.40
CA LYS A 45 -6.96 -5.26 -3.98
C LYS A 45 -5.60 -5.73 -3.47
N PRO A 46 -4.76 -4.85 -2.92
CA PRO A 46 -3.50 -5.24 -2.33
C PRO A 46 -3.73 -6.20 -1.16
N ALA A 47 -2.80 -7.13 -0.96
CA ALA A 47 -2.85 -8.11 0.11
C ALA A 47 -1.51 -8.16 0.84
N ASN A 48 -1.54 -8.59 2.10
CA ASN A 48 -0.32 -8.82 2.87
C ASN A 48 0.55 -9.88 2.18
N GLY A 49 1.87 -9.67 2.13
CA GLY A 49 2.80 -10.56 1.44
C GLY A 49 3.05 -10.20 -0.03
N MET A 50 2.30 -9.25 -0.60
CA MET A 50 2.48 -8.83 -1.98
C MET A 50 3.66 -7.87 -2.09
N GLN A 51 4.62 -8.14 -3.00
CA GLN A 51 5.62 -7.14 -3.37
C GLN A 51 5.01 -6.13 -4.33
N ILE A 52 5.16 -4.85 -4.01
CA ILE A 52 4.73 -3.76 -4.89
C ILE A 52 5.81 -2.69 -5.00
N GLU A 53 5.73 -1.92 -6.08
CA GLU A 53 6.52 -0.73 -6.34
C GLU A 53 5.56 0.46 -6.41
N VAL A 54 5.83 1.50 -5.63
CA VAL A 54 5.01 2.72 -5.53
C VAL A 54 5.83 3.91 -6.03
N GLN A 55 5.19 4.82 -6.76
CA GLN A 55 5.78 6.02 -7.35
C GLN A 55 5.18 7.31 -6.75
#